data_AF-A0ABC9VCK2-F1
#
_entry.id   AF-A0ABC9VCK2-F1
#
_cell.length_a   1.000
_cell.length_b   1.000
_cell.length_c   1.000
_cell.angle_alpha   90.00
_cell.angle_beta   90.00
_cell.angle_gamma   90.00
#
_symmetry.space_group_name_H-M   'P 1'
#
loop_
_entity.id
_entity.type
_entity.pdbx_description
1 polymer ?
#
loop_
_entity_poly.entity_id
_entity_poly.type
_entity_poly.pdbx_seq_one_letter_code
_entity_poly.pdbx_strand_id
1 'polypeptide(L)'
;MVDKEKKVVDYEKLKRTVEIGVRMQDNVIDATPYFLEENKKQALGERRIGLGVMGLADLLIYCEKEYGSEEGNKLVDELFKTIATTAYRASIELAKEKGSFPFLVGETDEETQKLREAFINTGYMKRMPEDIRQDILKYGIRNSHLLTVAPTGSTGTMVGVSTGLEPYFSFSYYRSGRLGKFIEVKADIVQEYLDKHPEADPNNLPHWFVTAMDLSPEAHADVQCIIQRWVDSSLSKTVNAPRGYTVEQVQKVYERLWRGGAKGGTVYVDGSRDAQVLTLKAEENTIEEQLELLPEEKEDKETKRAVVLVDTIQDLRATDVTIGSEVGNICPVCREGTVEEIGGCNTCTSCGAQLKCGL
;
A
#
# COMPACT_ATOMS: atom_id res chain seq x y z
N MET A 1 -3.41 2.74 -21.02
CA MET A 1 -3.34 4.19 -20.73
C MET A 1 -2.12 4.84 -21.36
N VAL A 2 -1.48 4.19 -22.34
CA VAL A 2 -0.24 4.65 -22.98
C VAL A 2 -0.43 4.49 -24.47
N ASP A 3 -0.05 5.51 -25.24
CA ASP A 3 0.20 5.41 -26.66
C ASP A 3 1.59 4.78 -26.82
N LYS A 4 1.64 3.46 -27.05
CA LYS A 4 2.89 2.70 -27.11
C LYS A 4 3.78 3.07 -28.30
N GLU A 5 3.22 3.67 -29.36
CA GLU A 5 4.00 4.10 -30.53
C GLU A 5 4.70 5.43 -30.24
N LYS A 6 3.97 6.37 -29.65
CA LYS A 6 4.52 7.68 -29.24
C LYS A 6 5.24 7.66 -27.91
N LYS A 7 5.10 6.58 -27.13
CA LYS A 7 5.69 6.38 -25.81
C LYS A 7 5.28 7.47 -24.81
N VAL A 8 4.01 7.84 -24.85
CA VAL A 8 3.42 8.88 -23.99
C VAL A 8 2.10 8.42 -23.38
N VAL A 9 1.73 9.02 -22.26
CA VAL A 9 0.45 8.74 -21.59
C VAL A 9 -0.72 9.21 -22.45
N ASP A 10 -1.72 8.35 -22.62
CA ASP A 10 -3.00 8.69 -23.22
C ASP A 10 -3.90 9.31 -22.13
N TYR A 11 -3.74 10.62 -21.94
CA TYR A 11 -4.44 11.36 -20.89
C TYR A 11 -5.95 11.43 -21.10
N GLU A 12 -6.44 11.42 -22.33
CA GLU A 12 -7.89 11.44 -22.59
C GLU A 12 -8.54 10.12 -22.18
N LYS A 13 -7.92 8.99 -22.53
CA LYS A 13 -8.37 7.68 -22.06
C LYS A 13 -8.25 7.54 -20.55
N LEU A 14 -7.18 8.07 -19.95
CA LEU A 14 -7.01 8.08 -18.50
C LEU A 14 -8.14 8.85 -17.80
N LYS A 15 -8.40 10.10 -18.22
CA LYS A 15 -9.47 10.92 -17.65
C LYS A 15 -10.82 10.23 -17.75
N ARG A 16 -11.16 9.72 -18.93
CA ARG A 16 -12.41 9.00 -19.16
C ARG A 16 -12.56 7.79 -18.25
N THR A 17 -11.48 7.06 -18.01
CA THR A 17 -11.49 5.88 -17.15
C THR A 17 -11.65 6.27 -15.68
N VAL A 18 -11.02 7.36 -15.24
CA VAL A 18 -11.18 7.90 -13.88
C VAL A 18 -12.62 8.34 -13.64
N GLU A 19 -13.25 9.06 -14.57
CA GLU A 19 -14.67 9.46 -14.47
C GLU A 19 -15.59 8.25 -14.28
N ILE A 20 -15.41 7.22 -15.11
CA ILE A 20 -16.18 5.98 -15.03
C ILE A 20 -15.92 5.28 -13.70
N GLY A 21 -14.66 5.21 -13.27
CA GLY A 21 -14.26 4.60 -12.00
C GLY A 21 -14.91 5.27 -10.79
N VAL A 22 -14.92 6.60 -10.74
CA VAL A 22 -15.57 7.38 -9.67
C VAL A 22 -17.07 7.10 -9.63
N ARG A 23 -17.77 7.18 -10.77
CA ARG A 23 -19.21 6.88 -10.82
C ARG A 23 -19.52 5.44 -10.45
N MET A 24 -18.70 4.49 -10.91
CA MET A 24 -18.85 3.07 -10.56
C MET A 24 -18.73 2.86 -9.05
N GLN A 25 -17.69 3.41 -8.42
CA GLN A 25 -17.49 3.29 -6.98
C GLN A 25 -18.58 4.02 -6.17
N ASP A 26 -19.09 5.18 -6.64
CA ASP A 26 -20.23 5.85 -6.01
C ASP A 26 -21.50 4.99 -6.04
N ASN A 27 -21.76 4.28 -7.15
CA ASN A 27 -22.91 3.38 -7.26
C ASN A 27 -22.75 2.14 -6.35
N VAL A 28 -21.53 1.66 -6.13
CA VAL A 28 -21.26 0.50 -5.25
C VAL A 28 -21.69 0.80 -3.81
N ILE A 29 -21.56 2.04 -3.34
CA ILE A 29 -22.03 2.44 -2.00
C ILE A 29 -23.53 2.16 -1.86
N ASP A 30 -24.35 2.51 -2.86
CA ASP A 30 -25.80 2.30 -2.79
C ASP A 30 -26.19 0.83 -3.00
N ALA A 31 -25.38 0.06 -3.73
CA ALA A 31 -25.61 -1.37 -3.99
C ALA A 31 -25.11 -2.30 -2.85
N THR A 32 -24.28 -1.79 -1.94
CA THR A 32 -23.66 -2.61 -0.89
C THR A 32 -24.68 -3.02 0.17
N PRO A 33 -24.81 -4.31 0.50
CA PRO A 33 -25.58 -4.75 1.65
C PRO A 33 -24.82 -4.44 2.95
N TYR A 34 -25.40 -3.61 3.81
CA TYR A 34 -24.84 -3.28 5.11
C TYR A 34 -25.49 -4.10 6.21
N PHE A 35 -24.69 -4.85 6.97
CA PHE A 35 -25.17 -5.71 8.05
C PHE A 35 -25.28 -5.00 9.42
N LEU A 36 -24.49 -3.93 9.61
CA LEU A 36 -24.52 -3.11 10.82
C LEU A 36 -25.04 -1.72 10.44
N GLU A 37 -26.02 -1.21 11.21
CA GLU A 37 -26.66 0.08 10.92
C GLU A 37 -25.69 1.25 11.10
N GLU A 38 -24.74 1.16 12.03
CA GLU A 38 -23.68 2.15 12.23
C GLU A 38 -22.79 2.26 10.98
N ASN A 39 -22.42 1.12 10.39
CA ASN A 39 -21.64 1.09 9.15
C ASN A 39 -22.42 1.66 7.97
N LYS A 40 -23.72 1.35 7.88
CA LYS A 40 -24.60 1.90 6.85
C LYS A 40 -24.70 3.42 6.95
N LYS A 41 -24.92 3.94 8.17
CA LYS A 41 -24.99 5.38 8.43
C LYS A 41 -23.69 6.07 8.04
N GLN A 42 -22.54 5.51 8.40
CA GLN A 42 -21.25 6.08 8.02
C GLN A 42 -21.03 6.05 6.52
N ALA A 43 -21.15 4.88 5.88
CA ALA A 43 -20.88 4.74 4.45
C ALA A 43 -21.78 5.62 3.57
N LEU A 44 -23.08 5.69 3.88
CA LEU A 44 -24.01 6.55 3.15
C LEU A 44 -23.82 8.04 3.47
N GLY A 45 -23.36 8.36 4.69
CA GLY A 45 -23.14 9.73 5.14
C GLY A 45 -21.87 10.38 4.58
N GLU A 46 -20.76 9.64 4.55
CA GLU A 46 -19.48 10.14 4.03
C GLU A 46 -19.27 9.83 2.55
N ARG A 47 -19.95 8.81 2.02
CA ARG A 47 -19.82 8.31 0.63
C ARG A 47 -18.37 8.14 0.17
N ARG A 48 -17.52 7.61 1.04
CA ARG A 48 -16.10 7.44 0.81
C ARG A 48 -15.85 6.38 -0.26
N ILE A 49 -15.01 6.71 -1.23
CA ILE A 49 -14.50 5.77 -2.24
C ILE A 49 -12.96 5.76 -2.20
N GLY A 50 -12.36 4.88 -2.98
CA GLY A 50 -10.91 4.65 -2.97
C GLY A 50 -10.42 4.18 -4.33
N LEU A 51 -10.34 5.11 -5.27
CA LEU A 51 -9.75 4.85 -6.58
C LEU A 51 -8.23 4.80 -6.45
N GLY A 52 -7.67 3.64 -6.76
CA GLY A 52 -6.23 3.39 -6.79
C GLY A 52 -5.74 3.13 -8.22
N VAL A 53 -4.50 2.66 -8.34
CA VAL A 53 -3.90 2.26 -9.62
C VAL A 53 -3.18 0.91 -9.49
N MET A 54 -2.85 0.34 -10.65
CA MET A 54 -1.91 -0.77 -10.82
C MET A 54 -1.20 -0.58 -12.16
N GLY A 55 -0.06 -1.25 -12.38
CA GLY A 55 0.73 -1.16 -13.60
C GLY A 55 1.46 0.18 -13.76
N LEU A 56 1.87 0.82 -12.65
CA LEU A 56 2.64 2.07 -12.73
C LEU A 56 4.02 1.82 -13.37
N ALA A 57 4.67 0.71 -13.04
CA ALA A 57 5.97 0.38 -13.61
C ALA A 57 5.85 0.11 -15.11
N ASP A 58 4.83 -0.63 -15.54
CA ASP A 58 4.53 -0.85 -16.95
C ASP A 58 4.34 0.45 -17.71
N LEU A 59 3.58 1.39 -17.14
CA LEU A 59 3.35 2.70 -17.76
C LEU A 59 4.67 3.45 -17.98
N LEU A 60 5.55 3.44 -16.98
CA LEU A 60 6.86 4.08 -17.08
C LEU A 60 7.75 3.39 -18.11
N ILE A 61 7.77 2.06 -18.14
CA ILE A 61 8.51 1.26 -19.13
C ILE A 61 8.02 1.57 -20.55
N TYR A 62 6.71 1.57 -20.79
CA TYR A 62 6.16 1.92 -22.11
C TYR A 62 6.42 3.37 -22.53
N CYS A 63 6.64 4.28 -21.57
CA CYS A 63 7.04 5.65 -21.83
C CYS A 63 8.58 5.84 -21.87
N GLU A 64 9.34 4.75 -21.73
CA GLU A 64 10.81 4.74 -21.63
C GLU A 64 11.34 5.70 -20.56
N LYS A 65 10.65 5.74 -19.40
CA LYS A 65 11.04 6.54 -18.24
C LYS A 65 11.51 5.63 -17.12
N GLU A 66 12.69 5.94 -16.60
CA GLU A 66 13.28 5.23 -15.48
C GLU A 66 12.52 5.53 -14.18
N TYR A 67 12.10 4.48 -13.48
CA TYR A 67 11.38 4.59 -12.21
C TYR A 67 12.28 5.25 -11.16
N GLY A 68 11.83 6.36 -10.56
CA GLY A 68 12.56 7.07 -9.50
C GLY A 68 13.55 8.11 -10.02
N SER A 69 13.80 8.16 -11.33
CA SER A 69 14.56 9.23 -11.98
C SER A 69 13.81 10.57 -11.95
N GLU A 70 14.50 11.69 -12.20
CA GLU A 70 13.87 13.00 -12.25
C GLU A 70 12.78 13.09 -13.33
N GLU A 71 13.01 12.53 -14.52
CA GLU A 71 12.03 12.52 -15.60
C GLU A 71 10.83 11.62 -15.29
N GLY A 72 11.09 10.42 -14.75
CA GLY A 72 10.04 9.51 -14.30
C GLY A 72 9.18 10.15 -13.22
N ASN A 73 9.81 10.83 -12.25
CA ASN A 73 9.13 11.54 -11.17
C ASN A 73 8.24 12.70 -11.67
N LYS A 74 8.67 13.43 -12.70
CA LYS A 74 7.82 14.46 -13.36
C LYS A 74 6.59 13.83 -14.01
N LEU A 75 6.78 12.71 -14.72
CA LEU A 75 5.67 11.99 -15.34
C LEU A 75 4.69 11.42 -14.30
N VAL A 76 5.19 10.85 -13.21
CA VAL A 76 4.37 10.35 -12.09
C VAL A 76 3.58 11.49 -11.44
N ASP A 77 4.19 12.66 -11.21
CA ASP A 77 3.49 13.82 -10.68
C ASP A 77 2.34 14.26 -11.58
N GLU A 78 2.58 14.40 -12.89
CA GLU A 78 1.57 14.79 -13.87
C GLU A 78 0.44 13.74 -14.00
N LEU A 79 0.80 12.46 -13.98
CA LEU A 79 -0.13 11.35 -14.02
C LEU A 79 -1.11 11.42 -12.83
N PHE A 80 -0.57 11.50 -11.61
CA PHE A 80 -1.38 11.52 -10.40
C PHE A 80 -2.15 12.83 -10.21
N LYS A 81 -1.59 13.97 -10.62
CA LYS A 81 -2.33 15.23 -10.72
C LYS A 81 -3.54 15.09 -11.63
N THR A 82 -3.37 14.45 -12.79
CA THR A 82 -4.47 14.25 -13.75
C THR A 82 -5.54 13.33 -13.16
N ILE A 83 -5.14 12.22 -12.54
CA ILE A 83 -6.08 11.32 -11.85
C ILE A 83 -6.84 12.07 -10.77
N ALA A 84 -6.14 12.81 -9.90
CA ALA A 84 -6.76 13.46 -8.76
C ALA A 84 -7.73 14.56 -9.16
N THR A 85 -7.29 15.46 -10.05
CA THR A 85 -8.14 16.57 -10.49
C THR A 85 -9.33 16.10 -11.31
N THR A 86 -9.19 15.02 -12.09
CA THR A 86 -10.32 14.41 -12.81
C THR A 86 -11.30 13.74 -11.87
N ALA A 87 -10.81 12.99 -10.88
CA ALA A 87 -11.67 12.33 -9.91
C ALA A 87 -12.54 13.34 -9.15
N TYR A 88 -11.92 14.43 -8.68
CA TYR A 88 -12.65 15.50 -7.97
C TYR A 88 -13.68 16.20 -8.86
N ARG A 89 -13.34 16.52 -10.11
CA ARG A 89 -14.32 17.07 -11.07
C ARG A 89 -15.46 16.09 -11.34
N ALA A 90 -15.17 14.80 -11.51
CA ALA A 90 -16.21 13.79 -11.70
C ALA A 90 -17.15 13.69 -10.48
N SER A 91 -16.63 13.78 -9.26
CA SER A 91 -17.45 13.76 -8.04
C SER A 91 -18.27 15.05 -7.85
N ILE A 92 -17.77 16.20 -8.32
CA ILE A 92 -18.55 17.45 -8.40
C ILE A 92 -19.70 17.31 -9.40
N GLU A 93 -19.46 16.73 -10.58
CA GLU A 93 -20.55 16.47 -11.55
C GLU A 93 -21.60 15.52 -10.97
N LEU A 94 -21.17 14.49 -10.23
CA LEU A 94 -22.10 13.63 -9.50
C LEU A 94 -22.86 14.39 -8.40
N ALA A 95 -22.27 15.39 -7.77
CA ALA A 95 -22.97 16.23 -6.80
C ALA A 95 -24.04 17.10 -7.45
N LYS A 96 -23.78 17.62 -8.66
CA LYS A 96 -24.79 18.35 -9.47
C LYS A 96 -25.96 17.46 -9.84
N GLU A 97 -25.72 16.19 -10.14
CA GLU A 97 -26.75 15.21 -10.52
C GLU A 97 -27.53 14.64 -9.31
N LYS A 98 -26.80 14.23 -8.26
CA LYS A 98 -27.34 13.40 -7.17
C LYS A 98 -27.30 14.07 -5.78
N GLY A 99 -26.74 15.27 -5.69
CA GLY A 99 -26.46 15.96 -4.42
C GLY A 99 -25.10 15.62 -3.81
N SER A 100 -24.60 16.51 -2.95
CA SER A 100 -23.35 16.34 -2.18
C SER A 100 -23.44 15.16 -1.20
N PHE A 101 -22.31 14.65 -0.70
CA PHE A 101 -22.34 13.66 0.39
C PHE A 101 -23.02 14.26 1.64
N PRO A 102 -23.85 13.49 2.37
CA PRO A 102 -24.68 14.03 3.44
C PRO A 102 -23.92 14.76 4.56
N PHE A 103 -22.74 14.31 4.97
CA PHE A 103 -21.96 14.99 6.01
C PHE A 103 -21.35 16.35 5.60
N LEU A 104 -21.52 16.78 4.34
CA LEU A 104 -21.21 18.14 3.90
C LEU A 104 -22.45 19.04 3.81
N VAL A 105 -23.61 18.57 4.23
CA VAL A 105 -24.89 19.29 4.17
C VAL A 105 -25.39 19.51 5.60
N GLY A 106 -25.50 20.78 5.99
CA GLY A 106 -26.03 21.19 7.29
C GLY A 106 -27.55 21.25 7.31
N GLU A 107 -28.14 21.65 8.44
CA GLU A 107 -29.60 21.82 8.56
C GLU A 107 -30.07 23.09 7.84
N THR A 108 -29.18 24.07 7.69
CA THR A 108 -29.41 25.33 6.98
C THR A 108 -28.41 25.54 5.84
N ASP A 109 -28.73 26.46 4.93
CA ASP A 109 -27.82 26.87 3.85
C ASP A 109 -26.54 27.50 4.39
N GLU A 110 -26.63 28.27 5.48
CA GLU A 110 -25.48 28.89 6.14
C GLU A 110 -24.54 27.85 6.75
N GLU A 111 -25.09 26.83 7.41
CA GLU A 111 -24.29 25.71 7.94
C GLU A 111 -23.64 24.90 6.81
N THR A 112 -24.38 24.61 5.74
CA THR A 112 -23.85 23.92 4.55
C THR A 112 -22.68 24.70 3.95
N GLN A 113 -22.82 26.01 3.81
CA GLN A 113 -21.76 26.86 3.28
C GLN A 113 -20.51 26.85 4.18
N LYS A 114 -20.70 26.93 5.50
CA LYS A 114 -19.60 26.82 6.48
C LYS A 114 -18.87 25.48 6.41
N LEU A 115 -19.60 24.37 6.22
CA LEU A 115 -19.00 23.04 6.05
C LEU A 115 -18.18 22.95 4.76
N ARG A 116 -18.70 23.48 3.64
CA ARG A 116 -17.98 23.53 2.35
C ARG A 116 -16.72 24.38 2.46
N GLU A 117 -16.79 25.54 3.11
CA GLU A 117 -15.64 26.40 3.38
C GLU A 117 -14.58 25.70 4.22
N ALA A 118 -14.98 24.97 5.28
CA ALA A 118 -14.06 24.17 6.07
C ALA A 118 -13.40 23.08 5.22
N PHE A 119 -14.17 22.37 4.38
CA PHE A 119 -13.69 21.31 3.51
C PHE A 119 -12.62 21.78 2.52
N ILE A 120 -12.88 22.88 1.79
CA ILE A 120 -11.92 23.41 0.80
C ILE A 120 -10.67 24.04 1.43
N ASN A 121 -10.69 24.26 2.75
CA ASN A 121 -9.59 24.79 3.55
C ASN A 121 -8.81 23.72 4.33
N THR A 122 -9.16 22.43 4.16
CA THR A 122 -8.34 21.33 4.67
C THR A 122 -6.95 21.30 4.01
N GLY A 123 -5.96 20.67 4.67
CA GLY A 123 -4.57 20.68 4.22
C GLY A 123 -4.37 20.13 2.80
N TYR A 124 -5.14 19.10 2.43
CA TYR A 124 -5.12 18.53 1.08
C TYR A 124 -5.84 19.44 0.06
N MET A 125 -7.06 19.89 0.38
CA MET A 125 -7.88 20.69 -0.55
C MET A 125 -7.32 22.08 -0.84
N LYS A 126 -6.55 22.68 0.09
CA LYS A 126 -5.85 23.95 -0.14
C LYS A 126 -4.89 23.92 -1.33
N ARG A 127 -4.39 22.75 -1.70
CA ARG A 127 -3.47 22.56 -2.83
C ARG A 127 -4.18 22.22 -4.14
N MET A 128 -5.49 21.95 -4.09
CA MET A 128 -6.26 21.65 -5.29
C MET A 128 -6.45 22.89 -6.16
N PRO A 129 -6.58 22.73 -7.49
CA PRO A 129 -6.92 23.81 -8.41
C PRO A 129 -8.12 24.64 -7.95
N GLU A 130 -8.06 25.95 -8.22
CA GLU A 130 -9.06 26.89 -7.75
C GLU A 130 -10.46 26.61 -8.32
N ASP A 131 -10.55 26.14 -9.58
CA ASP A 131 -11.82 25.74 -10.19
C ASP A 131 -12.51 24.64 -9.39
N ILE A 132 -11.77 23.63 -8.92
CA ILE A 132 -12.31 22.55 -8.08
C ILE A 132 -12.80 23.11 -6.74
N ARG A 133 -12.03 23.99 -6.11
CA ARG A 133 -12.40 24.58 -4.81
C ARG A 133 -13.67 25.42 -4.92
N GLN A 134 -13.79 26.25 -5.95
CA GLN A 134 -14.96 27.09 -6.19
C GLN A 134 -16.19 26.27 -6.57
N ASP A 135 -16.03 25.23 -7.38
CA ASP A 135 -17.14 24.34 -7.73
C ASP A 135 -17.65 23.55 -6.51
N ILE A 136 -16.77 23.16 -5.56
CA ILE A 136 -17.20 22.53 -4.31
C ILE A 136 -17.99 23.50 -3.43
N LEU A 137 -17.57 24.77 -3.34
CA LEU A 137 -18.36 25.79 -2.63
C LEU A 137 -19.76 25.92 -3.23
N LYS A 138 -19.84 25.96 -4.57
CA LYS A 138 -21.11 26.18 -5.28
C LYS A 138 -22.02 24.96 -5.30
N TYR A 139 -21.49 23.80 -5.67
CA TYR A 139 -22.26 22.60 -5.97
C TYR A 139 -22.12 21.49 -4.93
N GLY A 140 -21.10 21.55 -4.07
CA GLY A 140 -20.70 20.45 -3.20
C GLY A 140 -19.89 19.39 -3.95
N ILE A 141 -19.70 18.22 -3.32
CA ILE A 141 -18.98 17.07 -3.88
C ILE A 141 -19.66 15.77 -3.44
N ARG A 142 -19.72 14.77 -4.31
CA ARG A 142 -20.49 13.55 -4.04
C ARG A 142 -19.83 12.61 -3.04
N ASN A 143 -18.51 12.67 -2.90
CA ASN A 143 -17.71 11.73 -2.10
C ASN A 143 -16.77 12.51 -1.19
N SER A 144 -16.66 12.11 0.08
CA SER A 144 -15.74 12.77 1.04
C SER A 144 -14.27 12.55 0.72
N HIS A 145 -13.93 11.34 0.26
CA HIS A 145 -12.61 10.93 -0.19
C HIS A 145 -12.76 10.12 -1.47
N LEU A 146 -11.80 10.26 -2.36
CA LEU A 146 -11.83 9.71 -3.71
C LEU A 146 -10.67 8.77 -4.00
N LEU A 147 -9.49 9.01 -3.42
CA LEU A 147 -8.24 8.41 -3.88
C LEU A 147 -7.55 7.65 -2.77
N THR A 148 -7.35 6.35 -2.98
CA THR A 148 -6.60 5.48 -2.06
C THR A 148 -5.88 4.45 -2.89
N VAL A 149 -4.56 4.32 -2.74
CA VAL A 149 -3.82 3.30 -3.48
C VAL A 149 -3.59 2.09 -2.58
N ALA A 150 -4.46 1.10 -2.72
CA ALA A 150 -4.36 -0.18 -2.04
C ALA A 150 -3.38 -1.14 -2.76
N PRO A 151 -2.88 -2.18 -2.07
CA PRO A 151 -2.18 -3.28 -2.72
C PRO A 151 -3.05 -3.95 -3.77
N THR A 152 -2.50 -4.21 -4.94
CA THR A 152 -3.19 -4.90 -6.05
C THR A 152 -2.45 -6.18 -6.45
N GLY A 153 -1.93 -6.92 -5.47
CA GLY A 153 -1.18 -8.17 -5.69
C GLY A 153 -1.95 -9.17 -6.58
N SER A 154 -3.16 -9.54 -6.16
CA SER A 154 -3.99 -10.51 -6.90
C SER A 154 -4.52 -9.94 -8.22
N THR A 155 -5.03 -8.71 -8.22
CA THR A 155 -5.66 -8.11 -9.41
C THR A 155 -4.65 -7.70 -10.47
N GLY A 156 -3.49 -7.16 -10.07
CA GLY A 156 -2.37 -6.84 -10.97
C GLY A 156 -1.82 -8.09 -11.64
N THR A 157 -1.58 -9.15 -10.85
CA THR A 157 -1.16 -10.45 -11.39
C THR A 157 -2.20 -11.03 -12.35
N MET A 158 -3.50 -10.92 -12.02
CA MET A 158 -4.58 -11.42 -12.88
C MET A 158 -4.64 -10.74 -14.25
N VAL A 159 -4.31 -9.45 -14.33
CA VAL A 159 -4.31 -8.68 -15.58
C VAL A 159 -2.93 -8.56 -16.23
N GLY A 160 -1.89 -9.17 -15.66
CA GLY A 160 -0.55 -9.24 -16.22
C GLY A 160 0.28 -7.95 -16.12
N VAL A 161 0.08 -7.12 -15.10
CA VAL A 161 0.81 -5.85 -14.91
C VAL A 161 1.44 -5.75 -13.51
N SER A 162 2.38 -4.81 -13.32
CA SER A 162 2.96 -4.53 -12.02
C SER A 162 1.91 -4.19 -10.96
N THR A 163 2.19 -4.53 -9.71
CA THR A 163 1.21 -4.39 -8.63
C THR A 163 1.28 -2.99 -8.03
N GLY A 164 0.16 -2.28 -8.03
CA GLY A 164 -0.01 -1.02 -7.31
C GLY A 164 0.89 0.08 -7.86
N LEU A 165 1.70 0.65 -6.96
CA LEU A 165 2.73 1.63 -7.24
C LEU A 165 4.13 0.99 -7.27
N GLU A 166 4.22 -0.33 -7.33
CA GLU A 166 5.50 -1.00 -7.17
C GLU A 166 6.19 -1.18 -8.52
N PRO A 167 7.51 -0.91 -8.59
CA PRO A 167 8.35 -1.52 -9.61
C PRO A 167 8.29 -3.04 -9.48
N TYR A 168 8.64 -3.76 -10.53
CA TYR A 168 8.77 -5.21 -10.46
C TYR A 168 9.82 -5.58 -9.42
N PHE A 169 9.52 -6.53 -8.54
CA PHE A 169 10.55 -7.06 -7.62
C PHE A 169 11.69 -7.71 -8.41
N SER A 170 11.32 -8.51 -9.42
CA SER A 170 12.19 -9.00 -10.48
C SER A 170 11.33 -9.25 -11.72
N PHE A 171 11.92 -9.12 -12.90
CA PHE A 171 11.27 -9.47 -14.16
C PHE A 171 11.28 -10.98 -14.43
N SER A 172 12.15 -11.74 -13.77
CA SER A 172 12.09 -13.20 -13.70
C SER A 172 12.15 -13.65 -12.24
N TYR A 173 11.15 -14.41 -11.79
CA TYR A 173 11.11 -14.93 -10.42
C TYR A 173 10.54 -16.34 -10.40
N TYR A 174 10.92 -17.12 -9.39
CA TYR A 174 10.40 -18.46 -9.19
C TYR A 174 9.24 -18.42 -8.22
N ARG A 175 8.11 -19.02 -8.60
CA ARG A 175 6.95 -19.17 -7.70
C ARG A 175 6.84 -20.62 -7.23
N SER A 176 6.74 -20.81 -5.92
CA SER A 176 6.41 -22.10 -5.32
C SER A 176 4.89 -22.35 -5.37
N GLY A 177 4.49 -23.46 -5.99
CA GLY A 177 3.10 -23.95 -5.99
C GLY A 177 2.89 -25.07 -4.96
N ARG A 178 1.63 -25.45 -4.71
CA ARG A 178 1.27 -26.58 -3.81
C ARG A 178 1.90 -27.92 -4.20
N LEU A 179 2.40 -28.04 -5.43
CA LEU A 179 3.03 -29.24 -5.98
C LEU A 179 4.57 -29.22 -5.90
N GLY A 180 5.18 -28.23 -5.22
CA GLY A 180 6.63 -28.10 -5.10
C GLY A 180 7.36 -27.74 -6.40
N LYS A 181 6.63 -27.41 -7.48
CA LYS A 181 7.22 -26.99 -8.75
C LYS A 181 7.55 -25.50 -8.71
N PHE A 182 8.83 -25.20 -8.86
CA PHE A 182 9.34 -23.85 -9.13
C PHE A 182 9.06 -23.53 -10.60
N ILE A 183 8.04 -22.71 -10.84
CA ILE A 183 7.76 -22.21 -12.19
C ILE A 183 8.48 -20.86 -12.31
N GLU A 184 9.39 -20.76 -13.27
CA GLU A 184 9.95 -19.47 -13.68
C GLU A 184 8.83 -18.65 -14.31
N VAL A 185 8.52 -17.51 -13.70
CA VAL A 185 7.56 -16.55 -14.21
C VAL A 185 8.35 -15.36 -14.72
N LYS A 186 8.24 -15.11 -16.03
CA LYS A 186 8.76 -13.90 -16.67
C LYS A 186 7.64 -12.89 -16.81
N ALA A 187 7.94 -11.62 -16.54
CA ALA A 187 6.98 -10.55 -16.73
C ALA A 187 6.65 -10.38 -18.23
N ASP A 188 5.37 -10.43 -18.60
CA ASP A 188 4.91 -10.35 -19.99
C ASP A 188 5.45 -9.12 -20.73
N ILE A 189 5.62 -8.00 -20.03
CA ILE A 189 6.17 -6.75 -20.59
C ILE A 189 7.60 -6.90 -21.12
N VAL A 190 8.41 -7.78 -20.54
CA VAL A 190 9.77 -8.05 -21.02
C VAL A 190 9.71 -8.84 -22.32
N GLN A 191 8.86 -9.87 -22.39
CA GLN A 191 8.69 -10.63 -23.63
C GLN A 191 8.13 -9.74 -24.75
N GLU A 192 7.13 -8.90 -24.46
CA GLU A 192 6.59 -7.94 -25.43
C GLU A 192 7.69 -7.01 -25.98
N TYR A 193 8.61 -6.57 -25.12
CA TYR A 193 9.73 -5.73 -25.53
C TYR A 193 10.71 -6.48 -26.43
N LEU A 194 11.15 -7.68 -26.03
CA LEU A 194 12.10 -8.49 -26.82
C LEU A 194 11.52 -8.92 -28.18
N ASP A 195 10.23 -9.19 -28.27
CA ASP A 195 9.56 -9.52 -29.54
C ASP A 195 9.58 -8.34 -30.53
N LYS A 196 9.54 -7.11 -30.01
CA LYS A 196 9.62 -5.86 -30.81
C LYS A 196 11.06 -5.41 -31.08
N HIS A 197 11.99 -5.87 -30.25
CA HIS A 197 13.41 -5.51 -30.27
C HIS A 197 14.26 -6.78 -30.29
N PRO A 198 14.28 -7.53 -31.41
CA PRO A 198 15.03 -8.79 -31.51
C PRO A 198 16.55 -8.62 -31.35
N GLU A 199 17.05 -7.39 -31.46
CA GLU A 199 18.44 -7.00 -31.20
C GLU A 199 18.77 -6.82 -29.70
N ALA A 200 17.78 -6.70 -28.83
CA ALA A 200 17.98 -6.47 -27.41
C ALA A 200 18.48 -7.74 -26.71
N ASP A 201 19.44 -7.58 -25.80
CA ASP A 201 19.92 -8.67 -24.96
C ASP A 201 18.93 -8.92 -23.81
N PRO A 202 18.34 -10.13 -23.70
CA PRO A 202 17.45 -10.48 -22.59
C PRO A 202 18.07 -10.34 -21.20
N ASN A 203 19.41 -10.38 -21.10
CA ASN A 203 20.15 -10.23 -19.84
C ASN A 203 20.58 -8.79 -19.56
N ASN A 204 20.41 -7.88 -20.53
CA ASN A 204 20.80 -6.49 -20.43
C ASN A 204 19.72 -5.61 -21.04
N LEU A 205 18.58 -5.56 -20.35
CA LEU A 205 17.43 -4.73 -20.72
C LEU A 205 17.81 -3.24 -20.60
N PRO A 206 17.12 -2.36 -21.34
CA PRO A 206 17.35 -0.92 -21.23
C PRO A 206 17.18 -0.40 -19.80
N HIS A 207 17.88 0.70 -19.48
CA HIS A 207 17.91 1.31 -18.15
C HIS A 207 16.54 1.70 -17.56
N TRP A 208 15.48 1.82 -18.37
CA TRP A 208 14.11 2.07 -17.88
C TRP A 208 13.37 0.81 -17.39
N PHE A 209 13.92 -0.39 -17.58
CA PHE A 209 13.46 -1.63 -16.95
C PHE A 209 14.02 -1.73 -15.53
N VAL A 210 13.48 -0.91 -14.63
CA VAL A 210 13.95 -0.81 -13.26
C VAL A 210 13.20 -1.79 -12.35
N THR A 211 13.94 -2.59 -11.58
CA THR A 211 13.39 -3.44 -10.52
C THR A 211 13.41 -2.75 -9.16
N ALA A 212 12.67 -3.26 -8.19
CA ALA A 212 12.64 -2.71 -6.83
C ALA A 212 14.02 -2.65 -6.15
N MET A 213 14.93 -3.57 -6.50
CA MET A 213 16.27 -3.63 -5.93
C MET A 213 17.27 -2.70 -6.61
N ASP A 214 16.95 -2.21 -7.82
CA ASP A 214 17.79 -1.22 -8.53
C ASP A 214 17.60 0.19 -7.96
N LEU A 215 16.46 0.48 -7.32
CA LEU A 215 16.19 1.77 -6.69
C LEU A 215 16.85 1.86 -5.33
N SER A 216 17.40 3.05 -5.03
CA SER A 216 17.76 3.39 -3.66
C SER A 216 16.51 3.52 -2.76
N PRO A 217 16.64 3.27 -1.45
CA PRO A 217 15.56 3.52 -0.50
C PRO A 217 15.02 4.94 -0.55
N GLU A 218 15.88 5.93 -0.79
CA GLU A 218 15.49 7.33 -0.95
C GLU A 218 14.64 7.55 -2.20
N ALA A 219 14.97 6.91 -3.33
CA ALA A 219 14.20 7.03 -4.57
C ALA A 219 12.80 6.42 -4.42
N HIS A 220 12.69 5.27 -3.73
CA HIS A 220 11.38 4.69 -3.36
C HIS A 220 10.54 5.68 -2.53
N ALA A 221 11.14 6.27 -1.50
CA ALA A 221 10.49 7.22 -0.62
C ALA A 221 10.06 8.50 -1.37
N ASP A 222 10.90 9.01 -2.27
CA ASP A 222 10.60 10.21 -3.06
C ASP A 222 9.40 10.01 -3.97
N VAL A 223 9.34 8.89 -4.69
CA VAL A 223 8.20 8.56 -5.55
C VAL A 223 6.92 8.47 -4.71
N GLN A 224 6.98 7.86 -3.54
CA GLN A 224 5.86 7.82 -2.61
C GLN A 224 5.41 9.23 -2.18
N CYS A 225 6.33 10.12 -1.83
CA CYS A 225 6.00 11.50 -1.48
C CYS A 225 5.39 12.27 -2.66
N ILE A 226 5.88 12.04 -3.89
CA ILE A 226 5.33 12.63 -5.11
C ILE A 226 3.87 12.23 -5.29
N ILE A 227 3.58 10.95 -5.18
CA ILE A 227 2.23 10.41 -5.35
C ILE A 227 1.31 10.90 -4.22
N GLN A 228 1.80 10.93 -2.98
CA GLN A 228 1.00 11.33 -1.82
C GLN A 228 0.45 12.76 -1.94
N ARG A 229 1.11 13.66 -2.69
CA ARG A 229 0.60 15.02 -2.94
C ARG A 229 -0.79 15.04 -3.57
N TRP A 230 -1.13 13.99 -4.31
CA TRP A 230 -2.34 13.88 -5.12
C TRP A 230 -3.26 12.74 -4.63
N VAL A 231 -3.02 12.19 -3.44
CA VAL A 231 -3.86 11.14 -2.82
C VAL A 231 -4.42 11.66 -1.51
N ASP A 232 -5.76 11.77 -1.42
CA ASP A 232 -6.46 12.34 -0.26
C ASP A 232 -6.45 11.42 0.98
N SER A 233 -6.36 10.11 0.76
CA SER A 233 -6.18 9.10 1.80
C SER A 233 -4.72 8.65 1.84
N SER A 234 -4.42 7.39 2.11
CA SER A 234 -3.04 6.87 2.11
C SER A 234 -2.77 6.02 0.87
N LEU A 235 -1.52 5.62 0.70
CA LEU A 235 -1.05 4.71 -0.34
C LEU A 235 -0.20 3.61 0.28
N SER A 236 -0.27 2.42 -0.31
CA SER A 236 0.60 1.29 0.02
C SER A 236 1.75 1.23 -0.98
N LYS A 237 2.93 1.66 -0.52
CA LYS A 237 4.19 1.53 -1.23
C LYS A 237 5.29 1.10 -0.27
N THR A 238 6.09 0.14 -0.70
CA THR A 238 7.20 -0.43 0.05
C THR A 238 8.50 0.24 -0.35
N VAL A 239 9.22 0.77 0.63
CA VAL A 239 10.62 1.19 0.48
C VAL A 239 11.50 -0.03 0.72
N ASN A 240 12.03 -0.61 -0.34
CA ASN A 240 12.95 -1.74 -0.25
C ASN A 240 14.35 -1.23 0.08
N ALA A 241 15.01 -1.87 1.04
CA ALA A 241 16.36 -1.56 1.47
C ALA A 241 17.24 -2.81 1.45
N PRO A 242 18.53 -2.69 1.11
CA PRO A 242 19.42 -3.84 0.97
C PRO A 242 19.73 -4.51 2.31
N ARG A 243 20.19 -5.76 2.28
CA ARG A 243 20.64 -6.47 3.48
C ARG A 243 21.73 -5.69 4.22
N GLY A 244 21.60 -5.60 5.54
CA GLY A 244 22.54 -4.86 6.38
C GLY A 244 22.23 -3.36 6.51
N TYR A 245 21.10 -2.88 5.98
CA TYR A 245 20.63 -1.51 6.21
C TYR A 245 20.44 -1.24 7.71
N THR A 246 21.14 -0.24 8.26
CA THR A 246 21.17 0.00 9.71
C THR A 246 19.90 0.70 10.21
N VAL A 247 19.68 0.65 11.53
CA VAL A 247 18.57 1.36 12.18
C VAL A 247 18.61 2.86 11.89
N GLU A 248 19.79 3.47 11.90
CA GLU A 248 19.97 4.90 11.60
C GLU A 248 19.65 5.23 10.14
N GLN A 249 19.96 4.31 9.21
CA GLN A 249 19.60 4.49 7.80
C GLN A 249 18.08 4.35 7.61
N VAL A 250 17.43 3.40 8.28
CA VAL A 250 15.96 3.27 8.30
C VAL A 250 15.32 4.53 8.89
N GLN A 251 15.86 5.07 9.98
CA GLN A 251 15.39 6.32 10.56
C GLN A 251 15.42 7.46 9.54
N LYS A 252 16.52 7.62 8.79
CA LYS A 252 16.62 8.64 7.74
C LYS A 252 15.56 8.50 6.65
N VAL A 253 15.18 7.27 6.29
CA VAL A 253 14.09 7.02 5.33
C VAL A 253 12.75 7.50 5.91
N TYR A 254 12.44 7.18 7.17
CA TYR A 254 11.21 7.67 7.81
C TYR A 254 11.20 9.20 7.96
N GLU A 255 12.32 9.82 8.32
CA GLU A 255 12.46 11.28 8.35
C GLU A 255 12.24 11.90 6.96
N ARG A 256 12.76 11.27 5.91
CA ARG A 256 12.56 11.70 4.51
C ARG A 256 11.09 11.63 4.12
N LEU A 257 10.41 10.52 4.42
CA LEU A 257 8.97 10.34 4.18
C LEU A 257 8.15 11.41 4.92
N TRP A 258 8.43 11.62 6.21
CA TRP A 258 7.74 12.61 7.03
C TRP A 258 7.94 14.04 6.50
N ARG A 259 9.19 14.44 6.21
CA ARG A 259 9.51 15.76 5.63
C ARG A 259 8.89 15.94 4.24
N GLY A 260 8.82 14.87 3.46
CA GLY A 260 8.18 14.85 2.14
C GLY A 260 6.64 14.86 2.17
N GLY A 261 6.04 14.81 3.36
CA GLY A 261 4.58 14.87 3.55
C GLY A 261 3.86 13.54 3.28
N ALA A 262 4.58 12.41 3.33
CA ALA A 262 3.96 11.09 3.33
C ALA A 262 3.05 10.91 4.56
N LYS A 263 1.87 10.31 4.40
CA LYS A 263 0.96 10.04 5.53
C LYS A 263 1.34 8.78 6.32
N GLY A 264 2.16 7.95 5.71
CA GLY A 264 2.76 6.76 6.29
C GLY A 264 3.79 6.21 5.31
N GLY A 265 4.44 5.11 5.65
CA GLY A 265 5.33 4.37 4.76
C GLY A 265 5.82 3.10 5.41
N THR A 266 6.24 2.15 4.58
CA THR A 266 6.72 0.85 5.01
C THR A 266 8.13 0.66 4.49
N VAL A 267 9.08 0.40 5.39
CA VAL A 267 10.46 0.05 5.02
C VAL A 267 10.63 -1.46 5.18
N TYR A 268 11.07 -2.12 4.11
CA TYR A 268 11.43 -3.52 4.12
C TYR A 268 12.93 -3.67 3.90
N VAL A 269 13.65 -4.13 4.91
CA VAL A 269 15.08 -4.44 4.80
C VAL A 269 15.22 -5.89 4.36
N ASP A 270 15.96 -6.15 3.29
CA ASP A 270 16.18 -7.51 2.80
C ASP A 270 16.86 -8.39 3.87
N GLY A 271 16.35 -9.62 4.02
CA GLY A 271 16.76 -10.55 5.08
C GLY A 271 16.21 -10.25 6.49
N SER A 272 15.29 -9.30 6.66
CA SER A 272 14.70 -8.97 7.97
C SER A 272 13.56 -9.91 8.43
N ARG A 273 13.15 -10.88 7.61
CA ARG A 273 12.11 -11.86 7.92
C ARG A 273 12.60 -13.27 7.62
N ASP A 274 12.23 -14.23 8.47
CA ASP A 274 12.66 -15.63 8.39
C ASP A 274 12.15 -16.37 7.14
N ALA A 275 11.05 -15.91 6.54
CA ALA A 275 10.49 -16.49 5.31
C ALA A 275 10.22 -15.40 4.26
N GLN A 276 10.75 -15.60 3.06
CA GLN A 276 10.51 -14.76 1.89
C GLN A 276 9.56 -15.46 0.92
N VAL A 277 8.50 -14.77 0.49
CA VAL A 277 7.49 -15.33 -0.43
C VAL A 277 7.98 -15.34 -1.89
N LEU A 278 8.93 -14.46 -2.23
CA LEU A 278 9.53 -14.34 -3.56
C LEU A 278 11.03 -14.58 -3.44
N THR A 279 11.56 -15.53 -4.21
CA THR A 279 13.00 -15.83 -4.25
C THR A 279 13.55 -15.65 -5.66
N LEU A 280 14.77 -15.12 -5.74
CA LEU A 280 15.48 -14.89 -7.00
C LEU A 280 16.21 -16.15 -7.50
N LYS A 281 16.42 -17.14 -6.62
CA LYS A 281 17.04 -18.42 -6.94
C LYS A 281 16.09 -19.58 -6.64
N ALA A 282 16.13 -20.61 -7.48
CA ALA A 282 15.36 -21.84 -7.30
C ALA A 282 15.79 -22.64 -6.05
N GLU A 283 17.03 -22.45 -5.57
CA GLU A 283 17.66 -23.27 -4.52
C GLU A 283 17.52 -22.69 -3.10
N GLU A 284 17.04 -21.46 -2.91
CA GLU A 284 16.94 -20.81 -1.60
C GLU A 284 15.61 -21.12 -0.86
N ASN A 285 14.86 -22.12 -1.34
CA ASN A 285 13.70 -22.69 -0.65
C ASN A 285 13.85 -24.22 -0.61
N THR A 286 14.94 -24.72 -0.02
CA THR A 286 15.00 -26.12 0.38
C THR A 286 13.94 -26.36 1.45
N ILE A 287 12.86 -27.00 1.02
CA ILE A 287 11.79 -27.59 1.84
C ILE A 287 12.38 -28.58 2.89
N GLU A 288 13.67 -28.92 2.81
CA GLU A 288 14.38 -29.79 3.76
C GLU A 288 14.39 -29.25 5.21
N GLU A 289 14.36 -27.93 5.44
CA GLU A 289 14.24 -27.41 6.81
C GLU A 289 12.81 -27.48 7.38
N GLN A 290 11.79 -27.78 6.55
CA GLN A 290 10.38 -27.83 6.98
C GLN A 290 9.84 -29.25 7.23
N LEU A 291 10.61 -30.31 6.98
CA LEU A 291 10.13 -31.70 7.09
C LEU A 291 10.74 -32.54 8.22
N GLU A 292 11.74 -32.06 8.95
CA GLU A 292 12.36 -32.84 10.04
C GLU A 292 11.69 -32.69 11.42
N LEU A 293 10.64 -31.88 11.55
CA LEU A 293 10.06 -31.51 12.87
C LEU A 293 8.57 -31.84 13.03
N LEU A 294 8.09 -32.96 12.50
CA LEU A 294 6.73 -33.45 12.78
C LEU A 294 6.77 -34.61 13.80
N PRO A 295 6.51 -34.36 15.10
CA PRO A 295 6.05 -35.43 16.00
C PRO A 295 4.60 -35.80 15.69
N GLU A 296 4.32 -37.09 15.65
CA GLU A 296 2.99 -37.67 15.41
C GLU A 296 1.93 -37.18 16.41
N GLU A 297 0.72 -36.91 15.89
CA GLU A 297 -0.43 -36.37 16.61
C GLU A 297 -0.92 -37.28 17.76
N LYS A 298 -1.25 -36.66 18.90
CA LYS A 298 -2.26 -37.18 19.85
C LYS A 298 -3.27 -36.10 20.21
N GLU A 299 -4.53 -36.42 19.98
CA GLU A 299 -5.74 -35.66 20.35
C GLU A 299 -5.83 -35.38 21.85
N ASP A 300 -6.26 -34.18 22.26
CA ASP A 300 -7.59 -34.00 22.91
C ASP A 300 -7.91 -32.54 23.33
N LYS A 301 -9.15 -32.16 22.99
CA LYS A 301 -10.17 -31.37 23.74
C LYS A 301 -10.01 -29.87 24.08
N GLU A 302 -10.87 -29.11 23.39
CA GLU A 302 -11.74 -27.98 23.80
C GLU A 302 -11.42 -27.20 25.09
N THR A 303 -11.21 -25.87 24.96
CA THR A 303 -11.98 -24.89 25.77
C THR A 303 -11.97 -23.46 25.20
N LYS A 304 -13.04 -22.73 25.54
CA LYS A 304 -13.61 -21.53 24.91
C LYS A 304 -12.73 -20.26 24.97
N ARG A 305 -12.73 -19.49 23.87
CA ARG A 305 -12.14 -18.14 23.79
C ARG A 305 -13.05 -17.11 24.49
N ALA A 306 -12.53 -16.41 25.49
CA ALA A 306 -13.10 -15.17 26.02
C ALA A 306 -12.35 -13.97 25.42
N VAL A 307 -13.08 -12.98 24.92
CA VAL A 307 -12.53 -11.72 24.40
C VAL A 307 -12.30 -10.77 25.57
N VAL A 308 -11.11 -10.18 25.68
CA VAL A 308 -10.80 -9.13 26.65
C VAL A 308 -10.38 -7.88 25.88
N LEU A 309 -11.16 -6.81 26.06
CA LEU A 309 -10.85 -5.45 25.62
C LEU A 309 -9.73 -4.90 26.52
N VAL A 310 -8.69 -4.33 25.91
CA VAL A 310 -7.56 -3.73 26.64
C VAL A 310 -7.66 -2.21 26.55
N ASP A 311 -7.98 -1.59 27.68
CA ASP A 311 -7.88 -0.15 27.87
C ASP A 311 -6.51 0.23 28.45
N THR A 312 -5.93 1.29 27.86
CA THR A 312 -4.92 2.21 28.41
C THR A 312 -3.48 1.74 28.65
N ILE A 313 -2.59 2.37 27.88
CA ILE A 313 -1.12 2.37 27.95
C ILE A 313 -0.65 3.18 29.18
N GLN A 314 0.37 2.70 29.90
CA GLN A 314 1.15 3.51 30.84
C GLN A 314 2.63 3.62 30.44
N ASP A 315 3.19 4.79 30.75
CA ASP A 315 4.48 5.34 30.31
C ASP A 315 5.73 4.57 30.75
N LEU A 316 6.74 4.64 29.88
CA LEU A 316 8.09 4.10 30.03
C LEU A 316 8.92 4.89 31.04
N ARG A 317 9.40 4.23 32.11
CA ARG A 317 10.60 4.66 32.83
C ARG A 317 11.76 3.74 32.45
N ALA A 318 12.89 4.35 32.12
CA ALA A 318 14.15 3.68 31.85
C ALA A 318 14.58 2.84 33.05
N THR A 319 14.77 1.56 32.82
CA THR A 319 15.41 0.63 33.75
C THR A 319 16.39 -0.21 32.93
N ASP A 320 17.49 -0.63 33.54
CA ASP A 320 18.59 -1.45 32.97
C ASP A 320 18.12 -2.90 32.68
N VAL A 321 16.97 -3.00 32.05
CA VAL A 321 16.14 -4.18 31.95
C VAL A 321 16.06 -4.53 30.48
N THR A 322 16.73 -5.61 30.10
CA THR A 322 16.64 -6.14 28.74
C THR A 322 15.24 -6.72 28.55
N ILE A 323 14.40 -6.02 27.80
CA ILE A 323 13.07 -6.47 27.42
C ILE A 323 13.19 -7.29 26.14
N GLY A 324 12.65 -8.51 26.13
CA GLY A 324 12.70 -9.35 24.94
C GLY A 324 12.24 -10.79 25.18
N SER A 325 12.31 -11.62 24.14
CA SER A 325 11.75 -12.98 24.15
C SER A 325 12.74 -14.08 24.54
N GLU A 326 13.97 -13.72 24.91
CA GLU A 326 15.00 -14.67 25.36
C GLU A 326 14.91 -14.92 26.87
N VAL A 327 15.33 -16.10 27.32
CA VAL A 327 15.35 -16.47 28.74
C VAL A 327 16.16 -15.46 29.55
N GLY A 328 15.60 -15.01 30.66
CA GLY A 328 16.20 -14.00 31.55
C GLY A 328 15.84 -12.54 31.21
N ASN A 329 15.21 -12.28 30.04
CA ASN A 329 14.67 -10.95 29.74
C ASN A 329 13.39 -10.68 30.52
N ILE A 330 13.02 -9.41 30.67
CA ILE A 330 11.66 -9.04 31.09
C ILE A 330 10.72 -9.17 29.90
N CYS A 331 9.57 -9.78 30.16
CA CYS A 331 8.56 -10.07 29.17
C CYS A 331 8.12 -8.80 28.43
N PRO A 332 8.19 -8.77 27.08
CA PRO A 332 7.80 -7.61 26.29
C PRO A 332 6.30 -7.34 26.32
N VAL A 333 5.49 -8.32 26.75
CA VAL A 333 4.03 -8.24 26.80
C VAL A 333 3.55 -7.56 28.08
N CYS A 334 3.92 -8.08 29.26
CA CYS A 334 3.44 -7.52 30.54
C CYS A 334 4.45 -6.61 31.25
N ARG A 335 5.73 -6.61 30.85
CA ARG A 335 6.83 -5.83 31.46
C ARG A 335 7.07 -6.07 32.96
N GLU A 336 6.43 -7.08 33.53
CA GLU A 336 6.55 -7.42 34.96
C GLU A 336 7.22 -8.79 35.18
N GLY A 337 6.88 -9.80 34.37
CA GLY A 337 7.42 -11.15 34.52
C GLY A 337 8.70 -11.37 33.74
N THR A 338 9.55 -12.27 34.23
CA THR A 338 10.77 -12.74 33.53
C THR A 338 10.41 -13.87 32.56
N VAL A 339 11.18 -13.98 31.48
CA VAL A 339 11.05 -15.06 30.50
C VAL A 339 11.82 -16.30 30.97
N GLU A 340 11.13 -17.43 31.07
CA GLU A 340 11.69 -18.73 31.46
C GLU A 340 11.32 -19.81 30.45
N GLU A 341 12.14 -20.83 30.29
CA GLU A 341 11.82 -21.95 29.42
C GLU A 341 10.89 -22.94 30.14
N ILE A 342 9.64 -23.00 29.70
CA ILE A 342 8.60 -23.88 30.24
C ILE A 342 8.03 -24.71 29.10
N GLY A 343 8.28 -26.02 29.12
CA GLY A 343 7.74 -26.95 28.12
C GLY A 343 8.25 -26.70 26.70
N GLY A 344 9.53 -26.33 26.55
CA GLY A 344 10.15 -26.02 25.24
C GLY A 344 9.83 -24.62 24.71
N CYS A 345 9.09 -23.80 25.49
CA CYS A 345 8.78 -22.42 25.13
C CYS A 345 9.29 -21.43 26.17
N ASN A 346 9.96 -20.38 25.70
CA ASN A 346 10.22 -19.17 26.46
C ASN A 346 8.86 -18.53 26.81
N THR A 347 8.46 -18.69 28.07
CA THR A 347 7.16 -18.31 28.62
C THR A 347 7.37 -17.32 29.75
N CYS A 348 6.54 -16.28 29.78
CA CYS A 348 6.56 -15.31 30.86
C CYS A 348 6.01 -15.89 32.16
N THR A 349 6.74 -15.74 33.27
CA THR A 349 6.33 -16.20 34.61
C THR A 349 5.13 -15.45 35.20
N SER A 350 4.82 -14.24 34.71
CA SER A 350 3.71 -13.41 35.23
C SER A 350 2.44 -13.57 34.39
N CYS A 351 2.50 -13.28 33.08
CA CYS A 351 1.32 -13.30 32.22
C CYS A 351 1.11 -14.60 31.43
N GLY A 352 2.02 -15.56 31.54
CA GLY A 352 1.95 -16.83 30.80
C GLY A 352 2.13 -16.70 29.29
N ALA A 353 2.53 -15.51 28.79
CA ALA A 353 2.76 -15.30 27.37
C ALA A 353 3.91 -16.18 26.88
N GLN A 354 3.64 -17.02 25.87
CA GLN A 354 4.66 -17.75 25.13
C GLN A 354 5.27 -16.81 24.09
N LEU A 355 6.57 -16.54 24.23
CA LEU A 355 7.29 -15.51 23.48
C LEU A 355 8.15 -16.08 22.36
N LYS A 356 8.74 -17.25 22.59
CA LYS A 356 9.58 -17.97 21.64
C LYS A 356 9.52 -19.45 21.98
N CYS A 357 8.88 -20.25 21.14
CA CYS A 357 8.89 -21.70 21.29
C CYS A 357 10.03 -22.28 20.46
N GLY A 358 10.84 -23.14 21.07
CA GLY A 358 11.63 -24.09 20.30
C GLY A 358 10.67 -25.05 19.62
N LEU A 359 10.82 -25.23 18.31
CA LEU A 359 10.27 -26.41 17.64
C LEU A 359 11.22 -27.57 17.87
#